data_AF-A0A952LUA6-F1
#
_entry.id   AF-A0A952LUA6-F1
#
_cell.length_a   1.000
_cell.length_b   1.000
_cell.length_c   1.000
_cell.angle_alpha   90.00
_cell.angle_beta   90.00
_cell.angle_gamma   90.00
#
_symmetry.space_group_name_H-M   'P 1'
#
loop_
_entity.id
_entity.type
_entity.pdbx_description
1 polymer ?
#
loop_
_entity_poly.entity_id
_entity_poly.type
_entity_poly.pdbx_seq_one_letter_code
_entity_poly.pdbx_strand_id
1 'polypeptide(L)'
;MTQNPEPKTSPQTGKGDPVSTADVVAMVDTLITLSQEILTSADAEDLNQINQALLKRGQLMAELNTIKLPPLEDSVRDTLTEKLATVKELDQQIERKFSQLSAHLQQQLNSVKDGRTKASQYKSASSREHTRTDHT
;
A
#
# COMPACT_ATOMS: atom_id res chain seq x y z
N MET A 1 -3.94 27.45 -44.14
CA MET A 1 -4.95 26.40 -43.94
C MET A 1 -4.22 25.20 -43.36
N THR A 2 -4.32 24.99 -42.05
CA THR A 2 -3.56 23.96 -41.34
C THR A 2 -4.57 23.15 -40.53
N GLN A 3 -4.84 21.91 -40.96
CA GLN A 3 -5.63 20.94 -40.21
C GLN A 3 -4.74 20.34 -39.11
N ASN A 4 -5.09 20.61 -37.85
CA ASN A 4 -4.65 19.78 -36.73
C ASN A 4 -5.53 18.53 -36.73
N PRO A 5 -4.97 17.30 -36.82
CA PRO A 5 -5.77 16.10 -36.56
C PRO A 5 -6.09 16.03 -35.06
N GLU A 6 -7.38 15.98 -34.75
CA GLU A 6 -7.92 15.73 -33.41
C GLU A 6 -7.34 14.44 -32.81
N PRO A 7 -7.05 14.40 -31.49
CA PRO A 7 -6.76 13.14 -30.82
C PRO A 7 -8.01 12.26 -30.88
N LYS A 8 -7.91 11.16 -31.62
CA LYS A 8 -8.92 10.10 -31.59
C LYS A 8 -9.03 9.59 -30.15
N THR A 9 -10.13 9.93 -29.49
CA THR A 9 -10.65 9.17 -28.36
C THR A 9 -10.91 7.76 -28.85
N SER A 10 -10.06 6.81 -28.44
CA SER A 10 -10.32 5.39 -28.63
C SER A 10 -11.66 5.02 -27.99
N PRO A 11 -12.47 4.17 -28.64
CA PRO A 11 -13.86 3.92 -28.25
C PRO A 11 -13.96 3.32 -26.84
N GLN A 12 -14.81 3.94 -26.01
CA GLN A 12 -15.41 3.32 -24.83
C GLN A 12 -16.14 2.05 -25.30
N THR A 13 -15.50 0.92 -25.10
CA THR A 13 -16.03 -0.39 -25.47
C THR A 13 -16.76 -0.95 -24.26
N GLY A 14 -18.09 -1.06 -24.34
CA GLY A 14 -18.87 -1.96 -23.50
C GLY A 14 -19.56 -1.37 -22.27
N LYS A 15 -20.64 -0.61 -22.47
CA LYS A 15 -21.79 -0.71 -21.56
C LYS A 15 -22.57 -1.98 -21.95
N GLY A 16 -22.48 -3.07 -21.18
CA GLY A 16 -23.54 -4.08 -21.20
C GLY A 16 -23.17 -5.55 -21.14
N ASP A 17 -21.93 -5.96 -21.43
CA ASP A 17 -21.57 -7.37 -21.34
C ASP A 17 -21.19 -7.73 -19.89
N PRO A 18 -21.82 -8.76 -19.28
CA PRO A 18 -21.46 -9.18 -17.94
C PRO A 18 -20.05 -9.76 -17.96
N VAL A 19 -19.22 -9.37 -16.99
CA VAL A 19 -17.93 -10.02 -16.74
C VAL A 19 -18.18 -11.51 -16.46
N SER A 20 -17.27 -12.40 -16.89
CA SER A 20 -17.48 -13.83 -16.68
C SER A 20 -17.27 -14.23 -15.21
N THR A 21 -17.89 -15.32 -14.78
CA THR A 21 -17.68 -15.88 -13.43
C THR A 21 -16.21 -16.21 -13.17
N ALA A 22 -15.51 -16.72 -14.19
CA ALA A 22 -14.08 -17.02 -14.13
C ALA A 22 -13.24 -15.75 -13.93
N ASP A 23 -13.58 -14.65 -14.60
CA ASP A 23 -12.87 -13.38 -14.45
C ASP A 23 -13.04 -12.82 -13.03
N VAL A 24 -14.25 -12.91 -12.45
CA VAL A 24 -14.47 -12.51 -11.04
C VAL A 24 -13.60 -13.32 -10.09
N VAL A 25 -13.53 -14.64 -10.28
CA VAL A 25 -12.68 -15.51 -9.45
C VAL A 25 -11.21 -15.14 -9.60
N ALA A 26 -10.74 -14.91 -10.82
CA ALA A 26 -9.36 -14.51 -11.10
C ALA A 26 -8.99 -13.15 -10.50
N MET A 27 -9.93 -12.19 -10.50
CA MET A 27 -9.75 -10.90 -9.83
C MET A 27 -9.61 -11.09 -8.31
N VAL A 28 -10.42 -11.94 -7.69
CA VAL A 28 -10.28 -12.23 -6.25
C VAL A 28 -8.96 -12.95 -5.93
N ASP A 29 -8.50 -13.86 -6.80
CA ASP A 29 -7.20 -14.51 -6.65
C ASP A 29 -6.03 -13.53 -6.77
N THR A 30 -6.17 -12.52 -7.63
CA THR A 30 -5.21 -11.44 -7.74
C THR A 30 -5.21 -10.58 -6.47
N LEU A 31 -6.37 -10.31 -5.85
CA LEU A 31 -6.42 -9.63 -4.54
C LEU A 31 -5.68 -10.41 -3.45
N ILE A 32 -5.84 -11.74 -3.40
CA ILE A 32 -5.13 -12.60 -2.44
C ILE A 32 -3.63 -12.51 -2.66
N THR A 33 -3.18 -12.60 -3.91
CA THR A 33 -1.76 -12.51 -4.28
C THR A 33 -1.16 -11.16 -3.87
N LEU A 34 -1.83 -10.05 -4.20
CA LEU A 34 -1.39 -8.70 -3.82
C LEU A 34 -1.37 -8.52 -2.30
N SER A 35 -2.33 -9.10 -1.57
CA SER A 35 -2.32 -9.10 -0.10
C SER A 35 -1.11 -9.84 0.47
N GLN A 36 -0.73 -10.99 -0.09
CA GLN A 36 0.46 -11.74 0.33
C GLN A 36 1.76 -10.99 -0.03
N GLU A 37 1.80 -10.32 -1.18
CA GLU A 37 2.91 -9.46 -1.60
C GLU A 37 3.12 -8.29 -0.64
N ILE A 38 2.04 -7.65 -0.17
CA ILE A 38 2.10 -6.59 0.84
C ILE A 38 2.72 -7.13 2.14
N LEU A 39 2.27 -8.28 2.62
CA LEU A 39 2.79 -8.89 3.85
C LEU A 39 4.28 -9.23 3.72
N THR A 40 4.66 -9.87 2.62
CA THR A 40 6.05 -10.25 2.33
C THR A 40 6.95 -9.01 2.23
N SER A 41 6.49 -7.97 1.55
CA SER A 41 7.22 -6.71 1.41
C SER A 41 7.33 -5.96 2.75
N ALA A 42 6.32 -6.08 3.60
CA ALA A 42 6.34 -5.53 4.96
C ALA A 42 7.28 -6.31 5.90
N ASP A 43 7.48 -7.61 5.70
CA ASP A 43 8.52 -8.37 6.39
C ASP A 43 9.93 -7.94 5.95
N ALA A 44 10.08 -7.55 4.68
CA ALA A 44 11.33 -7.03 4.12
C ALA A 44 11.55 -5.51 4.35
N GLU A 45 10.58 -4.83 4.99
CA GLU A 45 10.56 -3.37 5.16
C GLU A 45 10.66 -2.56 3.84
N ASP A 46 10.31 -3.17 2.70
CA ASP A 46 10.31 -2.51 1.39
C ASP A 46 9.06 -1.65 1.19
N LEU A 47 9.11 -0.41 1.67
CA LEU A 47 8.01 0.54 1.58
C LEU A 47 7.57 0.85 0.15
N ASN A 48 8.49 0.80 -0.82
CA ASN A 48 8.16 1.07 -2.21
C ASN A 48 7.33 -0.08 -2.80
N GLN A 49 7.73 -1.33 -2.53
CA GLN A 49 6.98 -2.49 -2.99
C GLN A 49 5.60 -2.59 -2.31
N ILE A 50 5.53 -2.30 -1.00
CA ILE A 50 4.26 -2.20 -0.26
C ILE A 50 3.31 -1.20 -0.95
N ASN A 51 3.80 0.00 -1.28
CA ASN A 51 2.99 1.04 -1.90
C ASN A 51 2.50 0.63 -3.30
N GLN A 52 3.38 0.04 -4.13
CA GLN A 52 3.00 -0.45 -5.45
C GLN A 52 1.92 -1.54 -5.38
N ALA A 53 2.05 -2.49 -4.46
CA ALA A 53 1.07 -3.57 -4.27
C ALA A 53 -0.27 -3.01 -3.74
N LEU A 54 -0.25 -2.06 -2.81
CA LEU A 54 -1.46 -1.38 -2.31
C LEU A 54 -2.20 -0.62 -3.40
N LEU A 55 -1.50 0.11 -4.26
CA LEU A 55 -2.11 0.84 -5.38
C LEU A 55 -2.82 -0.10 -6.34
N LYS A 56 -2.16 -1.19 -6.75
CA LYS A 56 -2.76 -2.21 -7.62
C LYS A 56 -3.97 -2.86 -6.95
N ARG A 57 -3.86 -3.19 -5.66
CA ARG A 57 -4.95 -3.80 -4.89
C ARG A 57 -6.16 -2.86 -4.80
N GLY A 58 -5.93 -1.57 -4.53
CA GLY A 58 -6.98 -0.56 -4.46
C GLY A 58 -7.69 -0.36 -5.80
N GLN A 59 -6.95 -0.33 -6.91
CA GLN A 59 -7.53 -0.28 -8.26
C GLN A 59 -8.42 -1.49 -8.55
N LEU A 60 -7.95 -2.69 -8.22
CA LEU A 60 -8.69 -3.93 -8.43
C LEU A 60 -9.96 -4.03 -7.55
N MET A 61 -9.89 -3.57 -6.30
CA MET A 61 -11.09 -3.47 -5.43
C MET A 61 -12.12 -2.48 -5.99
N ALA A 62 -11.65 -1.34 -6.52
CA ALA A 62 -12.54 -0.37 -7.16
C ALA A 62 -13.22 -0.97 -8.40
N GLU A 63 -12.49 -1.72 -9.22
CA GLU A 63 -13.04 -2.44 -10.38
C GLU A 63 -14.10 -3.46 -9.95
N LEU A 64 -13.79 -4.33 -8.98
CA LEU A 64 -14.73 -5.32 -8.43
C LEU A 64 -16.01 -4.68 -7.87
N ASN A 65 -15.92 -3.49 -7.28
CA ASN A 65 -17.09 -2.78 -6.76
C ASN A 65 -17.99 -2.20 -7.87
N THR A 66 -17.47 -2.03 -9.09
CA THR A 66 -18.22 -1.51 -10.23
C THR A 66 -18.79 -2.58 -11.15
N ILE A 67 -18.30 -3.82 -11.02
CA ILE A 67 -18.74 -4.94 -11.85
C ILE A 67 -20.15 -5.39 -11.45
N LYS A 68 -21.00 -5.59 -12.47
CA LYS A 68 -22.25 -6.32 -12.29
C LYS A 68 -21.94 -7.81 -12.28
N LEU A 69 -22.09 -8.44 -11.12
CA LEU A 69 -21.86 -9.87 -10.98
C LEU A 69 -22.78 -10.67 -11.93
N PRO A 70 -22.24 -11.63 -12.70
CA PRO A 70 -23.05 -12.57 -13.44
C PRO A 70 -23.84 -13.47 -12.48
N PRO A 71 -24.91 -14.14 -12.94
CA PRO A 71 -25.53 -15.22 -12.18
C PRO A 71 -24.48 -16.27 -11.78
N LEU A 72 -24.37 -16.55 -10.49
CA LEU A 72 -23.39 -17.47 -9.94
C LEU A 72 -24.03 -18.84 -9.68
N GLU A 73 -23.44 -19.89 -10.26
CA GLU A 73 -23.67 -21.26 -9.82
C GLU A 73 -23.26 -21.42 -8.35
N ASP A 74 -23.91 -22.33 -7.62
CA ASP A 74 -23.64 -22.50 -6.19
C ASP A 74 -22.18 -22.88 -5.90
N SER A 75 -21.56 -23.71 -6.75
CA SER A 75 -20.13 -24.07 -6.66
C SER A 75 -19.18 -22.85 -6.77
N VAL A 76 -19.49 -21.92 -7.66
CA VAL A 76 -18.72 -20.68 -7.85
C VAL A 76 -18.95 -19.73 -6.68
N ARG A 77 -20.18 -19.67 -6.16
CA ARG A 77 -20.52 -18.86 -4.98
C ARG A 77 -19.77 -19.33 -3.74
N ASP A 78 -19.70 -20.64 -3.51
CA ASP A 78 -18.97 -21.23 -2.39
C ASP A 78 -17.48 -20.92 -2.49
N THR A 79 -16.91 -21.11 -3.68
CA THR A 79 -15.51 -20.78 -3.98
C THR A 79 -15.20 -19.31 -3.72
N LEU A 80 -16.04 -18.40 -4.22
CA LEU A 80 -15.87 -16.96 -3.99
C LEU A 80 -16.02 -16.61 -2.50
N THR A 81 -16.93 -17.27 -1.78
CA THR A 81 -17.12 -17.05 -0.35
C THR A 81 -15.86 -17.42 0.44
N GLU A 82 -15.27 -18.59 0.15
CA GLU A 82 -14.02 -19.04 0.78
C GLU A 82 -12.85 -18.10 0.46
N LYS A 83 -12.71 -17.69 -0.81
CA LYS A 83 -11.67 -16.75 -1.23
C LYS A 83 -11.84 -15.38 -0.57
N LEU A 84 -13.06 -14.86 -0.47
CA LEU A 84 -13.33 -13.59 0.23
C LEU A 84 -13.07 -13.68 1.74
N ALA A 85 -13.34 -14.83 2.37
CA ALA A 85 -12.93 -15.08 3.75
C ALA A 85 -11.41 -15.03 3.90
N THR A 86 -10.67 -15.60 2.94
CA THR A 86 -9.20 -15.52 2.89
C THR A 86 -8.72 -14.07 2.74
N VAL A 87 -9.32 -13.29 1.83
CA VAL A 87 -9.02 -11.86 1.67
C VAL A 87 -9.21 -11.11 2.99
N LYS A 88 -10.31 -11.37 3.71
CA LYS A 88 -10.60 -10.73 5.00
C LYS A 88 -9.58 -11.08 6.09
N GLU A 89 -9.13 -12.33 6.15
CA GLU A 89 -8.07 -12.74 7.08
C GLU A 89 -6.74 -12.06 6.74
N LEU A 90 -6.40 -11.98 5.45
CA LEU A 90 -5.20 -11.27 5.00
C LEU A 90 -5.25 -9.77 5.32
N ASP A 91 -6.40 -9.12 5.18
CA ASP A 91 -6.57 -7.71 5.58
C ASP A 91 -6.27 -7.50 7.07
N GLN A 92 -6.76 -8.38 7.94
CA GLN A 92 -6.44 -8.32 9.38
C GLN A 92 -4.95 -8.53 9.65
N GLN A 93 -4.28 -9.39 8.89
CA GLN A 93 -2.83 -9.56 8.98
C GLN A 93 -2.08 -8.30 8.53
N ILE A 94 -2.49 -7.68 7.43
CA ILE A 94 -1.90 -6.44 6.91
C ILE A 94 -2.05 -5.30 7.93
N GLU A 95 -3.24 -5.14 8.52
CA GLU A 95 -3.48 -4.13 9.57
C GLU A 95 -2.56 -4.31 10.78
N ARG A 96 -2.43 -5.55 11.27
CA ARG A 96 -1.50 -5.88 12.36
C ARG A 96 -0.05 -5.55 11.98
N LYS A 97 0.36 -5.91 10.78
CA LYS A 97 1.73 -5.68 10.29
C LYS A 97 2.04 -4.20 10.13
N PHE A 98 1.12 -3.41 9.58
CA PHE A 98 1.28 -1.96 9.46
C PHE A 98 1.28 -1.24 10.81
N SER A 99 0.52 -1.72 11.78
CA SER A 99 0.57 -1.20 13.15
C SER A 99 1.96 -1.41 13.76
N GLN A 100 2.56 -2.59 13.57
CA GLN A 100 3.93 -2.90 14.02
C GLN A 100 4.96 -2.03 13.30
N LEU A 101 4.88 -1.92 11.97
CA LEU A 101 5.80 -1.12 11.17
C LEU A 101 5.74 0.37 11.55
N SER A 102 4.53 0.91 11.76
CA SER A 102 4.34 2.30 12.19
C SER A 102 4.96 2.56 13.57
N ALA A 103 4.79 1.62 14.51
CA ALA A 103 5.43 1.70 15.83
C ALA A 103 6.96 1.67 15.70
N HIS A 104 7.50 0.81 14.83
CA HIS A 104 8.95 0.72 14.59
C HIS A 104 9.51 2.03 14.01
N LEU A 105 8.88 2.58 12.98
CA LEU A 105 9.26 3.86 12.38
C LEU A 105 9.18 5.02 13.38
N GLN A 106 8.17 5.03 14.26
CA GLN A 106 8.05 6.03 15.31
C GLN A 106 9.20 5.94 16.33
N GLN A 107 9.63 4.73 16.68
CA GLN A 107 10.78 4.51 17.56
C GLN A 107 12.09 4.98 16.92
N GLN A 108 12.30 4.67 15.63
CA GLN A 108 13.46 5.16 14.87
C GLN A 108 13.47 6.70 14.82
N LEU A 109 12.34 7.33 14.54
CA LEU A 109 12.21 8.78 14.49
C LEU A 109 12.54 9.44 15.85
N ASN A 110 12.06 8.86 16.95
CA ASN A 110 12.36 9.36 18.29
C ASN A 110 13.86 9.23 18.60
N SER A 111 14.48 8.11 18.21
CA SER A 111 15.92 7.89 18.38
C SER A 111 16.75 8.93 17.63
N VAL A 112 16.34 9.30 16.41
CA VAL A 112 17.00 10.36 15.63
C VAL A 112 16.84 11.74 16.29
N LYS A 113 15.64 12.06 16.81
CA LYS A 113 15.39 13.32 17.55
C LYS A 113 16.25 13.42 18.80
N ASP A 114 16.37 12.34 19.56
CA ASP A 114 17.19 12.27 20.76
C ASP A 114 18.67 12.42 20.43
N GLY A 115 19.14 11.75 19.38
CA GLY A 115 20.51 11.90 18.86
C GLY A 115 20.83 13.35 18.47
N ARG A 116 19.90 14.03 17.77
CA ARG A 116 20.04 15.45 17.41
C ARG A 116 20.08 16.36 18.63
N THR A 117 19.25 16.08 19.64
CA THR A 117 19.20 16.85 20.89
C THR A 117 20.51 16.72 21.66
N LYS A 118 21.03 15.49 21.81
CA LYS A 118 22.32 15.23 22.44
C LYS A 118 23.46 15.95 21.68
N ALA A 119 23.51 15.83 20.36
CA ALA A 119 24.53 16.51 19.54
C ALA A 119 24.49 18.05 19.70
N SER A 120 23.30 18.64 19.84
CA SER A 120 23.14 20.07 20.12
C SER A 120 23.66 20.47 21.52
N GLN A 121 23.37 19.65 22.54
CA GLN A 121 23.87 19.86 23.90
C GLN A 121 25.41 19.79 23.95
N TYR A 122 26.04 18.82 23.28
CA TYR A 122 27.49 18.71 23.20
C TYR A 122 28.14 19.94 22.53
N LYS A 123 27.57 20.44 21.42
CA LYS A 123 28.06 21.69 20.80
C LYS A 123 27.97 22.88 21.74
N SER A 124 26.88 22.99 22.50
CA SER A 124 26.64 24.09 23.43
C SER A 124 27.60 24.05 24.64
N ALA A 125 27.91 22.86 25.13
CA ALA A 125 28.85 22.66 26.23
C ALA A 125 30.30 22.96 25.78
N SER A 126 30.71 22.46 24.60
CA SER A 126 32.03 22.70 24.04
C SER A 126 32.30 24.19 23.75
N SER A 127 31.31 24.93 23.23
CA SER A 127 31.45 26.39 23.02
C SER A 127 31.57 27.20 24.32
N ARG A 128 31.08 26.69 25.46
CA ARG A 128 31.22 27.32 26.79
C ARG A 128 32.57 27.07 27.46
N GLU A 129 33.28 26.01 27.08
CA GLU A 129 34.65 25.75 27.55
C GLU A 129 35.65 26.69 26.85
N HIS A 130 35.40 27.04 25.58
CA HIS A 130 36.29 27.89 24.79
C HIS A 130 36.23 29.38 25.14
N THR A 131 35.15 29.86 25.77
CA THR A 131 35.04 31.26 26.26
C THR A 131 35.65 31.46 27.65
N ARG A 132 36.06 30.39 28.32
CA ARG A 132 36.64 30.44 29.67
C ARG A 132 38.16 30.39 29.69
N THR A 133 38.82 30.19 28.53
CA THR A 133 40.27 29.98 28.42
C THR A 133 41.08 31.20 27.95
N ASP A 134 40.42 32.30 27.57
CA ASP A 134 41.09 33.57 27.13
C ASP A 134 40.98 34.72 28.16
N HIS A 135 40.71 34.40 29.43
CA HIS A 135 40.61 35.39 30.52
C HIS A 135 41.53 35.00 31.70
N THR A 136 42.83 34.92 31.43
CA THR A 136 43.91 35.01 32.44
C THR A 136 45.11 35.68 31.82
#